data_AF-A0A2V8KDW9-F1
#
_entry.id   AF-A0A2V8KDW9-F1
#
_cell.length_a   1.000
_cell.length_b   1.000
_cell.length_c   1.000
_cell.angle_alpha   90.00
_cell.angle_beta   90.00
_cell.angle_gamma   90.00
#
_symmetry.space_group_name_H-M   'P 1'
#
loop_
_entity.id
_entity.type
_entity.pdbx_description
1 polymer ?
#
loop_
_entity_poly.entity_id
_entity_poly.type
_entity_poly.pdbx_seq_one_letter_code
_entity_poly.pdbx_strand_id
1 'polypeptide(L)'
;MLLSAAVDILEEIRRVLDIEIEGLQSVRSNLNSNFARAVEVIASSKRHVYVTGAGKSGIIATKIAATLRSTGTAATFLHPSEALHGDVGMVGKDDVVLSIGKSGETSELNALLRVLKKSGSTIIAITSSPESSMAALSDLVLEVKIMETPSQSRS
;
A
#
# COMPACT_ATOMS: atom_id res chain seq x y z
N MET A 1 45.53 5.47 -10.18
CA MET A 1 44.23 4.91 -10.60
C MET A 1 43.24 5.15 -9.47
N LEU A 2 41.98 5.47 -9.81
CA LEU A 2 40.83 5.83 -8.95
C LEU A 2 40.67 7.33 -8.68
N LEU A 3 40.38 8.08 -9.74
CA LEU A 3 39.47 9.22 -9.65
C LEU A 3 38.06 8.64 -9.72
N SER A 4 37.41 8.54 -8.56
CA SER A 4 35.97 8.38 -8.46
C SER A 4 35.31 9.46 -9.31
N ALA A 5 34.61 9.08 -10.37
CA ALA A 5 33.83 10.02 -11.16
C ALA A 5 32.78 10.64 -10.22
N ALA A 6 32.89 11.94 -9.98
CA ALA A 6 31.88 12.67 -9.23
C ALA A 6 30.53 12.46 -9.95
N VAL A 7 29.56 11.89 -9.24
CA VAL A 7 28.20 11.71 -9.76
C VAL A 7 27.70 13.07 -10.25
N ASP A 8 27.27 13.16 -11.51
CA ASP A 8 26.54 14.32 -11.99
C ASP A 8 25.18 14.34 -11.27
N ILE A 9 25.05 15.26 -10.31
CA ILE A 9 23.87 15.37 -9.46
C ILE A 9 22.62 15.64 -10.29
N LEU A 10 22.73 16.42 -11.39
CA LEU A 10 21.58 16.70 -12.25
C LEU A 10 21.18 15.47 -13.06
N GLU A 11 22.15 14.65 -13.49
CA GLU A 11 21.87 13.38 -14.14
C GLU A 11 21.19 12.39 -13.19
N GLU A 12 21.66 12.29 -11.94
CA GLU A 12 21.03 11.44 -10.92
C GLU A 12 19.61 11.89 -10.56
N ILE A 13 19.36 13.21 -10.47
CA ILE A 13 18.00 13.74 -10.27
C ILE A 13 17.08 13.34 -11.44
N ARG A 14 17.53 13.52 -12.69
CA ARG A 14 16.73 13.10 -13.87
C ARG A 14 16.44 11.61 -13.82
N ARG A 15 17.45 10.78 -13.54
CA ARG A 15 17.30 9.33 -13.43
C ARG A 15 16.26 8.92 -12.39
N VAL A 16 16.28 9.53 -11.20
CA VAL A 16 15.27 9.23 -10.16
C VAL A 16 13.87 9.66 -10.60
N LEU A 17 13.71 10.84 -11.21
CA LEU A 17 12.43 11.29 -11.73
C LEU A 17 11.88 10.37 -12.83
N ASP A 18 12.75 9.90 -13.73
CA ASP A 18 12.37 8.98 -14.80
C ASP A 18 11.86 7.65 -14.23
N ILE A 19 12.50 7.11 -13.19
CA ILE A 19 12.04 5.89 -12.48
C ILE A 19 10.64 6.08 -11.87
N GLU A 20 10.38 7.22 -11.24
CA GLU A 20 9.06 7.50 -10.66
C GLU A 20 7.99 7.67 -11.75
N ILE A 21 8.32 8.32 -12.87
CA ILE A 21 7.43 8.44 -14.05
C ILE A 21 7.11 7.06 -14.63
N GLU A 22 8.11 6.21 -14.80
CA GLU A 22 7.95 4.83 -15.26
C GLU A 22 7.04 4.03 -14.30
N GLY A 23 7.18 4.23 -12.99
CA GLY A 23 6.27 3.65 -11.99
C GLY A 23 4.81 4.06 -12.22
N LEU A 24 4.56 5.35 -12.48
CA LEU A 24 3.21 5.84 -12.79
C LEU A 24 2.66 5.29 -14.11
N GLN A 25 3.51 5.20 -15.15
CA GLN A 25 3.13 4.62 -16.44
C GLN A 25 2.82 3.12 -16.32
N SER A 26 3.56 2.39 -15.47
CA SER A 26 3.29 1.00 -15.15
C SER A 26 1.90 0.82 -14.54
N VAL A 27 1.53 1.63 -13.54
CA VAL A 27 0.18 1.59 -12.95
C VAL A 27 -0.89 1.86 -13.99
N ARG A 28 -0.74 2.92 -14.80
CA ARG A 28 -1.67 3.26 -15.87
C ARG A 28 -1.90 2.10 -16.84
N SER A 29 -0.83 1.41 -17.22
CA SER A 29 -0.86 0.35 -18.23
C SER A 29 -1.42 -0.98 -17.68
N ASN A 30 -1.39 -1.17 -16.35
CA ASN A 30 -1.86 -2.38 -15.69
C ASN A 30 -3.20 -2.17 -14.94
N LEU A 31 -3.90 -1.05 -15.17
CA LEU A 31 -5.25 -0.85 -14.64
C LEU A 31 -6.17 -1.97 -15.13
N ASN A 32 -6.92 -2.56 -14.19
CA ASN A 32 -7.86 -3.64 -14.45
C ASN A 32 -9.14 -3.44 -13.63
N SER A 33 -10.06 -4.40 -13.71
CA SER A 33 -11.35 -4.34 -13.02
C SER A 33 -11.23 -4.25 -11.49
N ASN A 34 -10.15 -4.75 -10.87
CA ASN A 34 -9.98 -4.66 -9.42
C ASN A 34 -9.82 -3.21 -8.96
N PHE A 35 -9.20 -2.34 -9.76
CA PHE A 35 -9.09 -0.91 -9.43
C PHE A 35 -10.45 -0.24 -9.38
N ALA A 36 -11.28 -0.46 -10.41
CA ALA A 36 -12.65 0.04 -10.43
C ALA A 36 -13.46 -0.51 -9.25
N ARG A 37 -13.33 -1.82 -8.99
CA ARG A 37 -14.03 -2.48 -7.89
C ARG A 37 -13.61 -1.95 -6.52
N ALA A 38 -12.33 -1.66 -6.32
CA ALA A 38 -11.84 -1.07 -5.09
C ALA A 38 -12.44 0.33 -4.85
N VAL A 39 -12.54 1.15 -5.90
CA VAL A 39 -13.21 2.47 -5.82
C VAL A 39 -14.67 2.31 -5.43
N GLU A 40 -15.41 1.39 -6.06
CA GLU A 40 -16.81 1.11 -5.71
C GLU A 40 -16.98 0.64 -4.26
N VAL A 41 -16.13 -0.29 -3.80
CA VAL A 41 -16.15 -0.79 -2.41
C VAL A 41 -15.87 0.33 -1.42
N ILE A 42 -14.87 1.17 -1.67
CA ILE A 42 -14.54 2.30 -0.80
C ILE A 42 -15.68 3.34 -0.80
N ALA A 43 -16.23 3.69 -1.96
CA ALA A 43 -17.31 4.66 -2.11
C ALA A 43 -18.63 4.18 -1.49
N SER A 44 -18.86 2.87 -1.45
CA SER A 44 -20.04 2.24 -0.82
C SER A 44 -19.82 1.82 0.63
N SER A 45 -18.65 2.12 1.21
CA SER A 45 -18.36 1.86 2.62
C SER A 45 -19.39 2.57 3.49
N LYS A 46 -20.08 1.81 4.34
CA LYS A 46 -21.19 2.32 5.17
C LYS A 46 -20.71 2.87 6.51
N ARG A 47 -19.49 2.50 6.92
CA ARG A 47 -18.97 2.77 8.25
C ARG A 47 -17.66 3.54 8.17
N HIS A 48 -16.57 2.81 7.95
CA HIS A 48 -15.24 3.39 8.03
C HIS A 48 -14.27 2.71 7.07
N VAL A 49 -13.28 3.47 6.62
CA VAL A 49 -12.14 2.96 5.85
C VAL A 49 -10.88 3.03 6.72
N TYR A 50 -10.37 1.88 7.13
CA TYR A 50 -9.10 1.78 7.81
C TYR A 50 -7.99 1.58 6.80
N VAL A 51 -6.99 2.45 6.80
CA VAL A 51 -5.81 2.32 5.92
C VAL A 51 -4.63 1.89 6.78
N THR A 52 -3.90 0.85 6.36
CA THR A 52 -2.82 0.29 7.16
C THR A 52 -1.58 -0.03 6.32
N GLY A 53 -0.41 0.03 6.95
CA GLY A 53 0.87 -0.24 6.33
C GLY A 53 1.99 0.01 7.33
N ALA A 54 3.14 -0.65 7.14
CA ALA A 54 4.31 -0.50 8.01
C ALA A 54 5.41 0.35 7.34
N GLY A 55 6.23 1.03 8.15
CA GLY A 55 7.36 1.82 7.66
C GLY A 55 6.95 2.90 6.65
N LYS A 56 7.62 2.95 5.49
CA LYS A 56 7.30 3.93 4.43
C LYS A 56 5.86 3.79 3.93
N SER A 57 5.33 2.58 3.85
CA SER A 57 3.93 2.34 3.48
C SER A 57 2.97 2.94 4.51
N GLY A 58 3.34 3.01 5.80
CA GLY A 58 2.55 3.66 6.84
C GLY A 58 2.42 5.17 6.64
N ILE A 59 3.47 5.83 6.14
CA ILE A 59 3.43 7.27 5.79
C ILE A 59 2.43 7.50 4.64
N ILE A 60 2.49 6.68 3.60
CA ILE A 60 1.56 6.75 2.46
C ILE A 60 0.13 6.42 2.91
N ALA A 61 -0.06 5.40 3.74
CA ALA A 61 -1.35 5.03 4.32
C ALA A 61 -1.97 6.19 5.12
N THR A 62 -1.16 6.89 5.91
CA THR A 62 -1.58 8.09 6.64
C THR A 62 -2.07 9.19 5.70
N LYS A 63 -1.33 9.47 4.62
CA LYS A 63 -1.75 10.45 3.61
C LYS A 63 -3.05 10.04 2.93
N ILE A 64 -3.19 8.77 2.55
CA ILE A 64 -4.40 8.26 1.89
C ILE A 64 -5.60 8.41 2.81
N ALA A 65 -5.50 8.00 4.08
CA ALA A 65 -6.58 8.18 5.05
C ALA A 65 -6.97 9.66 5.22
N ALA A 66 -5.99 10.57 5.32
CA ALA A 66 -6.25 11.99 5.38
C ALA A 66 -6.95 12.52 4.11
N THR A 67 -6.55 12.04 2.94
CA THR A 67 -7.15 12.43 1.65
C THR A 67 -8.60 11.97 1.55
N LEU A 68 -8.88 10.72 1.92
CA LEU A 68 -10.23 10.15 1.93
C LEU A 68 -11.17 10.95 2.83
N ARG A 69 -10.70 11.34 4.03
CA ARG A 69 -11.48 12.22 4.93
C ARG A 69 -11.80 13.56 4.29
N SER A 70 -10.83 14.18 3.63
CA SER A 70 -11.03 15.46 2.95
C SER A 70 -11.99 15.38 1.75
N THR A 71 -12.21 14.18 1.20
CA THR A 71 -13.17 13.93 0.12
C THR A 71 -14.50 13.35 0.61
N GLY A 72 -14.76 13.37 1.93
CA GLY A 72 -16.03 12.94 2.52
C GLY A 72 -16.15 11.46 2.89
N THR A 73 -15.08 10.68 2.72
CA THR A 73 -15.03 9.27 3.14
C THR A 73 -14.42 9.16 4.54
N ALA A 74 -15.18 8.66 5.52
CA ALA A 74 -14.69 8.45 6.87
C ALA A 74 -13.52 7.44 6.85
N ALA A 75 -12.31 7.90 7.22
CA ALA A 75 -11.11 7.09 7.12
C ALA A 75 -10.08 7.38 8.22
N THR A 76 -9.35 6.36 8.67
CA THR A 76 -8.29 6.48 9.70
C THR A 76 -7.11 5.58 9.39
N PHE A 77 -5.90 6.04 9.70
CA PHE A 77 -4.71 5.19 9.64
C PHE A 77 -4.67 4.27 10.86
N LEU A 78 -4.41 2.99 10.62
CA LEU A 78 -4.27 1.96 11.64
C LEU A 78 -2.84 1.41 11.60
N HIS A 79 -2.02 1.75 12.59
CA HIS A 79 -0.65 1.24 12.65
C HIS A 79 -0.66 -0.25 13.01
N PRO A 80 -0.05 -1.16 12.21
CA PRO A 80 -0.17 -2.60 12.43
C PRO A 80 0.16 -3.07 13.84
N SER A 81 1.27 -2.60 14.39
CA SER A 81 1.71 -2.99 15.72
C SER A 81 0.86 -2.41 16.83
N GLU A 82 0.34 -1.19 16.70
CA GLU A 82 -0.49 -0.57 17.75
C GLU A 82 -1.87 -1.24 17.80
N ALA A 83 -2.43 -1.50 16.61
CA ALA A 83 -3.72 -2.15 16.47
C ALA A 83 -3.76 -3.54 17.12
N LEU A 84 -2.73 -4.36 16.88
CA LEU A 84 -2.61 -5.69 17.47
C LEU A 84 -2.60 -5.67 19.01
N HIS A 85 -2.24 -4.55 19.63
CA HIS A 85 -2.20 -4.39 21.08
C HIS A 85 -3.40 -3.61 21.66
N GLY A 86 -4.39 -3.19 20.85
CA GLY A 86 -5.57 -2.49 21.38
C GLY A 86 -6.65 -2.08 20.38
N ASP A 87 -6.29 -1.58 19.19
CA ASP A 87 -7.27 -0.92 18.30
C ASP A 87 -8.07 -1.87 17.39
N VAL A 88 -7.72 -3.17 17.35
CA VAL A 88 -8.40 -4.15 16.48
C VAL A 88 -9.90 -4.24 16.74
N GLY A 89 -10.36 -4.00 17.97
CA GLY A 89 -11.79 -4.04 18.33
C GLY A 89 -12.66 -2.97 17.65
N MET A 90 -12.04 -1.94 17.07
CA MET A 90 -12.74 -0.86 16.36
C MET A 90 -13.15 -1.23 14.94
N VAL A 91 -12.51 -2.25 14.35
CA VAL A 91 -12.74 -2.71 12.98
C VAL A 91 -13.71 -3.88 13.00
N GLY A 92 -14.86 -3.72 12.36
CA GLY A 92 -15.91 -4.73 12.33
C GLY A 92 -16.45 -5.01 10.95
N LYS A 93 -17.59 -5.71 10.95
CA LYS A 93 -18.38 -5.95 9.76
C LYS A 93 -18.78 -4.62 9.11
N ASP A 94 -18.77 -4.61 7.77
CA ASP A 94 -19.07 -3.47 6.90
C ASP A 94 -18.03 -2.32 6.91
N ASP A 95 -16.90 -2.50 7.63
CA ASP A 95 -15.71 -1.66 7.45
C ASP A 95 -14.87 -2.15 6.28
N VAL A 96 -14.12 -1.23 5.66
CA VAL A 96 -13.15 -1.53 4.60
C VAL A 96 -11.74 -1.33 5.15
N VAL A 97 -10.85 -2.29 4.90
CA VAL A 97 -9.43 -2.22 5.25
C VAL A 97 -8.61 -2.10 3.97
N LEU A 98 -7.94 -0.98 3.75
CA LEU A 98 -6.98 -0.79 2.68
C LEU A 98 -5.55 -1.00 3.21
N SER A 99 -4.97 -2.14 2.89
CA SER A 99 -3.63 -2.53 3.31
C SER A 99 -2.57 -2.25 2.23
N ILE A 100 -1.42 -1.72 2.65
CA ILE A 100 -0.35 -1.30 1.74
C ILE A 100 0.96 -1.97 2.17
N GLY A 101 1.52 -2.78 1.28
CA GLY A 101 2.77 -3.49 1.53
C GLY A 101 3.44 -3.90 0.22
N LYS A 102 4.68 -3.43 -0.01
CA LYS A 102 5.43 -3.70 -1.25
C LYS A 102 5.53 -5.20 -1.54
N SER A 103 6.17 -5.96 -0.66
CA SER A 103 6.32 -7.42 -0.81
C SER A 103 5.09 -8.21 -0.37
N GLY A 104 4.22 -7.61 0.46
CA GLY A 104 3.10 -8.29 1.11
C GLY A 104 3.49 -9.33 2.17
N GLU A 105 4.75 -9.35 2.62
CA GLU A 105 5.27 -10.32 3.60
C GLU A 105 5.57 -9.74 4.99
N THR A 106 5.21 -8.48 5.25
CA THR A 106 5.42 -7.87 6.58
C THR A 106 4.65 -8.60 7.66
N SER A 107 5.38 -9.14 8.66
CA SER A 107 4.85 -10.01 9.72
C SER A 107 3.69 -9.40 10.50
N GLU A 108 3.86 -8.18 11.00
CA GLU A 108 2.89 -7.47 11.84
C GLU A 108 1.64 -7.12 11.04
N LEU A 109 1.82 -6.71 9.78
CA LEU A 109 0.71 -6.43 8.87
C LEU A 109 -0.10 -7.70 8.59
N ASN A 110 0.56 -8.80 8.25
CA ASN A 110 -0.11 -10.07 7.99
C ASN A 110 -0.78 -10.64 9.25
N ALA A 111 -0.20 -10.45 10.43
CA ALA A 111 -0.83 -10.80 11.70
C ALA A 111 -2.10 -9.99 11.93
N LEU A 112 -2.07 -8.67 11.72
CA LEU A 112 -3.25 -7.80 11.80
C LEU A 112 -4.34 -8.26 10.83
N LEU A 113 -4.01 -8.46 9.56
CA LEU A 113 -4.99 -8.84 8.53
C LEU A 113 -5.66 -10.19 8.81
N ARG A 114 -4.96 -11.16 9.40
CA ARG A 114 -5.58 -12.42 9.86
C ARG A 114 -6.66 -12.20 10.91
N VAL A 115 -6.49 -11.22 11.79
CA VAL A 115 -7.51 -10.89 12.80
C VAL A 115 -8.66 -10.11 12.16
N LEU A 116 -8.37 -9.11 11.32
CA LEU A 116 -9.38 -8.30 10.64
C LEU A 116 -10.23 -9.11 9.64
N LYS A 117 -9.67 -10.15 9.02
CA LYS A 117 -10.44 -11.06 8.17
C LYS A 117 -11.52 -11.81 8.96
N LYS A 118 -11.26 -12.14 10.22
CA LYS A 118 -12.22 -12.79 11.11
C LYS A 118 -13.33 -11.84 11.60
N SER A 119 -13.08 -10.53 11.62
CA SER A 119 -14.10 -9.55 12.02
C SER A 119 -15.13 -9.23 10.92
N GLY A 120 -14.93 -9.76 9.70
CA GLY A 120 -15.86 -9.60 8.57
C GLY A 120 -15.71 -8.27 7.82
N SER A 121 -14.60 -7.57 8.02
CA SER A 121 -14.22 -6.41 7.21
C SER A 121 -13.83 -6.84 5.78
N THR A 122 -14.07 -5.97 4.80
CA THR A 122 -13.59 -6.18 3.42
C THR A 122 -12.15 -5.69 3.31
N ILE A 123 -11.23 -6.56 2.89
CA ILE A 123 -9.81 -6.25 2.83
C ILE A 123 -9.37 -6.04 1.36
N ILE A 124 -8.78 -4.88 1.09
CA ILE A 124 -8.16 -4.53 -0.19
C ILE A 124 -6.65 -4.44 0.04
N ALA A 125 -5.85 -5.11 -0.78
CA ALA A 125 -4.39 -5.03 -0.74
C ALA A 125 -3.83 -4.22 -1.90
N ILE A 126 -2.85 -3.35 -1.62
CA ILE A 126 -1.96 -2.74 -2.60
C ILE A 126 -0.57 -3.35 -2.42
N THR A 127 -0.10 -4.11 -3.42
CA THR A 127 1.16 -4.88 -3.36
C THR A 127 1.80 -5.02 -4.74
N SER A 128 3.11 -5.25 -4.79
CA SER A 128 3.79 -5.65 -6.03
C SER A 128 3.87 -7.16 -6.21
N SER A 129 3.41 -7.94 -5.22
CA SER A 129 3.42 -9.40 -5.22
C SER A 129 2.00 -9.92 -5.01
N PRO A 130 1.27 -10.30 -6.08
CA PRO A 130 -0.11 -10.77 -5.98
C PRO A 130 -0.23 -12.17 -5.34
N GLU A 131 0.88 -12.91 -5.23
CA GLU A 131 0.96 -14.23 -4.58
C GLU A 131 1.40 -14.14 -3.11
N SER A 132 1.51 -12.93 -2.55
CA SER A 132 2.00 -12.73 -1.19
C SER A 132 1.00 -13.15 -0.11
N SER A 133 1.48 -13.36 1.11
CA SER A 133 0.65 -13.58 2.30
C SER A 133 -0.46 -12.53 2.46
N MET A 134 -0.14 -11.25 2.26
CA MET A 134 -1.12 -10.15 2.33
C MET A 134 -2.23 -10.28 1.27
N ALA A 135 -1.87 -10.65 0.04
CA ALA A 135 -2.80 -10.84 -1.07
C ALA A 135 -3.75 -12.00 -0.80
N ALA A 136 -3.24 -13.13 -0.30
CA ALA A 136 -4.05 -14.29 0.10
C ALA A 136 -5.04 -13.98 1.25
N LEU A 137 -4.72 -13.00 2.10
CA LEU A 137 -5.61 -12.54 3.16
C LEU A 137 -6.66 -11.55 2.66
N SER A 138 -6.51 -10.97 1.47
CA SER A 138 -7.36 -9.91 0.94
C SER A 138 -8.50 -10.43 0.07
N ASP A 139 -9.57 -9.65 -0.04
CA ASP A 139 -10.71 -9.90 -0.93
C ASP A 139 -10.48 -9.30 -2.33
N LEU A 140 -9.71 -8.20 -2.39
CA LEU A 140 -9.29 -7.55 -3.64
C LEU A 140 -7.79 -7.24 -3.59
N VAL A 141 -7.12 -7.45 -4.73
CA VAL A 141 -5.69 -7.16 -4.88
C VAL A 141 -5.49 -6.15 -6.01
N LEU A 142 -4.87 -5.03 -5.65
CA LEU A 142 -4.38 -3.98 -6.54
C LEU A 142 -2.89 -4.21 -6.74
N GLU A 143 -2.55 -4.92 -7.82
CA GLU A 143 -1.16 -5.16 -8.20
C GLU A 143 -0.53 -3.86 -8.70
N VAL A 144 0.51 -3.40 -8.01
CA VAL A 144 1.35 -2.27 -8.41
C VAL A 144 2.73 -2.81 -8.72
N LYS A 145 2.98 -3.08 -10.00
CA LYS A 145 4.27 -3.56 -10.47
C LYS A 145 5.34 -2.50 -10.24
N ILE A 146 6.37 -2.89 -9.50
CA ILE A 146 7.55 -2.07 -9.28
C ILE A 146 8.57 -2.52 -10.30
N MET A 147 9.03 -1.60 -11.15
CA MET A 147 10.27 -1.84 -11.88
C MET A 147 11.39 -1.85 -10.86
N GLU A 148 12.14 -2.95 -10.80
CA GLU A 148 13.33 -2.99 -9.97
C GLU A 148 14.23 -1.85 -10.42
N THR A 149 14.43 -0.88 -9.53
CA THR A 149 15.57 0.02 -9.66
C THR A 149 16.79 -0.90 -9.68
N PRO A 150 17.65 -0.85 -10.71
CA PRO A 150 18.93 -1.52 -10.63
C PRO A 150 19.53 -1.12 -9.29
N SER A 151 19.70 -2.09 -8.41
CA SER A 151 20.41 -1.85 -7.17
C SER A 151 21.73 -1.22 -7.61
N GLN A 152 22.11 -0.11 -6.98
CA GLN A 152 23.48 0.35 -7.12
C GLN A 152 24.35 -0.80 -6.62
N SER A 153 24.85 -1.63 -7.55
CA SER A 153 26.02 -2.46 -7.36
C SER A 153 27.17 -1.48 -7.16
N ARG A 154 27.25 -0.93 -5.95
CA ARG A 154 28.49 -0.36 -5.46
C ARG A 154 29.39 -1.54 -5.13
N SER A 155 30.08 -2.02 -6.17
CA SER A 155 31.43 -2.55 -6.03
C SER A 155 32.38 -1.40 -5.76
#